data_AF-A0A6G3XIQ9-F1
#
_entry.id   AF-A0A6G3XIQ9-F1
#
_cell.length_a   1.000
_cell.length_b   1.000
_cell.length_c   1.000
_cell.angle_alpha   90.00
_cell.angle_beta   90.00
_cell.angle_gamma   90.00
#
_symmetry.space_group_name_H-M   'P 1'
#
loop_
_entity.id
_entity.type
_entity.pdbx_description
1 polymer ?
#
loop_
_entity_poly.entity_id
_entity_poly.type
_entity_poly.pdbx_seq_one_letter_code
_entity_poly.pdbx_strand_id
1 'polypeptide(L)'
;RFNTAEELLNALETLESVRVAPASAPQPTLGQQRPEPPAEGGDVQGGPPEPNSNSFVAHLQTLYSQSRRSNRGTRGLDPHTMSVYVETALDRELVPALRQGRHALVVVTGNAGDGKTAFLESVERHARDLGAEFESARPNGTDFTLAGHRFRTNHDGSQDEGETSGDDVLEEFFAPFAGTDESSWQVQGETRLIAINEGRLIDFLSHHHSRFPHLAKLANLGLAGNAIGQSVAVVNLNARDVTARPLDADGEPQDGESLLERMLDRMTNDRFWEDCESCDLAAVCYARHNAQTFQHPAAGPQAKRRLRRVYELTQLRGKLHITLRDLRSALAYTLTSGRDCAEIHQLYAAGEAQQVLDSFYFSAHL
;
A
#
# COMPACT_ATOMS: atom_id res chain seq x y z
N ARG A 1 5.80 9.62 -36.96
CA ARG A 1 7.03 8.86 -36.66
C ARG A 1 8.18 9.79 -37.01
N PHE A 2 9.03 10.12 -36.05
CA PHE A 2 10.17 11.02 -36.27
C PHE A 2 11.34 10.19 -36.78
N ASN A 3 12.08 10.72 -37.75
CA ASN A 3 13.15 10.00 -38.43
C ASN A 3 14.52 10.28 -37.78
N THR A 4 14.63 11.31 -36.94
CA THR A 4 15.83 11.63 -36.17
C THR A 4 15.49 12.05 -34.74
N ALA A 5 16.49 12.01 -33.85
CA ALA A 5 16.33 12.45 -32.46
C ALA A 5 16.07 13.96 -32.35
N GLU A 6 16.63 14.76 -33.26
CA GLU A 6 16.42 16.21 -33.33
C GLU A 6 15.00 16.58 -33.80
N GLU A 7 14.42 15.80 -34.73
CA GLU A 7 13.01 15.97 -35.12
C GLU A 7 12.06 15.67 -33.95
N LEU A 8 12.37 14.65 -33.15
CA LEU A 8 11.58 14.32 -31.97
C LEU A 8 11.69 15.41 -30.90
N LEU A 9 12.89 15.93 -30.65
CA LEU A 9 13.13 16.98 -29.66
C LEU A 9 12.39 18.28 -30.01
N ASN A 10 12.54 18.76 -31.25
CA ASN A 10 11.81 19.94 -31.73
C ASN A 10 10.28 19.76 -31.64
N ALA A 11 9.78 18.56 -31.96
CA ALA A 11 8.34 18.28 -31.84
C ALA A 11 7.86 18.31 -30.38
N LEU A 12 8.69 17.85 -29.43
CA LEU A 12 8.37 17.90 -28.00
C LEU A 12 8.40 19.33 -27.45
N GLU A 13 9.33 20.16 -27.91
CA GLU A 13 9.45 21.57 -27.50
C GLU A 13 8.29 22.44 -27.99
N THR A 14 7.62 22.04 -29.08
CA THR A 14 6.41 22.73 -29.59
C THR A 14 5.11 22.41 -28.84
N LEU A 15 5.14 21.51 -27.84
CA LEU A 15 3.97 21.19 -27.03
C LEU A 15 3.85 22.16 -25.84
N GLU A 16 2.99 23.18 -25.96
CA GLU A 16 2.74 24.18 -24.89
C GLU A 16 2.16 23.58 -23.58
N SER A 17 1.65 22.34 -23.59
CA SER A 17 1.40 21.57 -22.36
C SER A 17 1.31 20.05 -22.62
N VAL A 18 1.85 19.24 -21.71
CA VAL A 18 1.84 17.75 -21.77
C VAL A 18 0.53 17.17 -21.20
N ARG A 19 -0.40 18.00 -20.71
CA ARG A 19 -1.65 17.57 -20.07
C ARG A 19 -2.87 18.01 -20.84
N VAL A 20 -3.45 17.10 -21.63
CA VAL A 20 -4.91 17.10 -21.82
C VAL A 20 -5.50 16.43 -20.58
N ALA A 21 -5.96 17.22 -19.62
CA ALA A 21 -6.78 16.68 -18.54
C ALA A 21 -8.07 16.12 -19.16
N PRO A 22 -8.43 14.85 -18.95
CA PRO A 22 -9.73 14.36 -19.37
C PRO A 22 -10.80 15.17 -18.63
N ALA A 23 -11.86 15.57 -19.34
CA ALA A 23 -13.01 16.20 -18.72
C ALA A 23 -13.52 15.32 -17.57
N SER A 24 -13.66 15.91 -16.38
CA SER A 24 -14.17 15.23 -15.20
C SER A 24 -15.52 14.60 -15.53
N ALA A 25 -15.58 13.27 -15.54
CA ALA A 25 -16.85 12.57 -15.56
C ALA A 25 -17.61 12.95 -14.26
N PRO A 26 -18.93 13.18 -14.33
CA PRO A 26 -19.71 13.46 -13.13
C PRO A 26 -19.56 12.28 -12.15
N GLN A 27 -19.11 12.60 -10.93
CA GLN A 27 -19.06 11.63 -9.84
C GLN A 27 -20.48 11.15 -9.56
N PRO A 28 -20.73 9.83 -9.45
CA PRO A 28 -22.02 9.36 -8.97
C PRO A 28 -22.24 9.88 -7.55
N THR A 29 -23.36 10.55 -7.33
CA THR A 29 -23.78 11.03 -6.01
C THR A 29 -23.97 9.84 -5.08
N LEU A 30 -22.97 9.60 -4.24
CA LEU A 30 -23.06 8.69 -3.09
C LEU A 30 -24.13 9.25 -2.14
N GLY A 31 -25.24 8.53 -2.03
CA GLY A 31 -26.27 8.81 -1.03
C GLY A 31 -25.65 8.85 0.36
N GLN A 32 -25.84 9.99 1.03
CA GLN A 32 -25.46 10.21 2.42
C GLN A 32 -26.35 9.35 3.34
N GLN A 33 -25.97 8.10 3.58
CA GLN A 33 -26.38 7.40 4.79
C GLN A 33 -25.16 6.68 5.35
N ARG A 34 -24.55 7.29 6.38
CA ARG A 34 -23.59 6.63 7.27
C ARG A 34 -24.34 5.55 8.04
N PRO A 35 -24.01 4.24 7.90
CA PRO A 35 -24.34 3.29 8.93
C PRO A 35 -23.39 3.51 10.10
N GLU A 36 -23.92 3.62 11.32
CA GLU A 36 -23.12 3.59 12.55
C GLU A 36 -22.29 2.30 12.63
N PRO A 37 -21.08 2.35 13.21
CA PRO A 37 -20.27 1.17 13.40
C PRO A 37 -20.92 0.22 14.44
N PRO A 38 -21.05 -1.08 14.17
CA PRO A 38 -21.34 -2.04 15.22
C PRO A 38 -20.10 -2.20 16.12
N ALA A 39 -20.36 -2.38 17.42
CA ALA A 39 -19.38 -2.41 18.50
C ALA A 39 -18.21 -3.39 18.25
N GLU A 40 -17.01 -2.95 18.63
CA GLU A 40 -15.82 -3.78 18.76
C GLU A 40 -16.05 -4.90 19.78
N GLY A 41 -15.62 -6.11 19.45
CA GLY A 41 -15.65 -7.26 20.35
C GLY A 41 -16.45 -8.44 19.81
N GLY A 42 -15.83 -9.22 18.95
CA GLY A 42 -16.37 -10.49 18.50
C GLY A 42 -15.28 -11.28 17.79
N ASP A 43 -14.54 -12.08 18.55
CA ASP A 43 -13.78 -13.21 18.00
C ASP A 43 -14.69 -13.95 17.03
N VAL A 44 -14.23 -14.10 15.77
CA VAL A 44 -14.86 -15.00 14.81
C VAL A 44 -14.58 -16.42 15.29
N GLN A 45 -15.35 -16.88 16.27
CA GLN A 45 -15.41 -18.29 16.62
C GLN A 45 -16.08 -19.03 15.45
N GLY A 46 -15.29 -19.88 14.79
CA GLY A 46 -15.70 -20.67 13.64
C GLY A 46 -16.89 -21.58 13.96
N GLY A 47 -18.04 -21.25 13.38
CA GLY A 47 -19.05 -22.25 13.08
C GLY A 47 -18.52 -23.27 12.06
N PRO A 48 -19.21 -24.40 11.86
CA PRO A 48 -18.87 -25.31 10.77
C PRO A 48 -18.84 -24.54 9.45
N PRO A 49 -17.85 -24.76 8.58
CA PRO A 49 -17.75 -24.03 7.32
C PRO A 49 -19.05 -24.21 6.53
N GLU A 50 -19.66 -23.11 6.12
CA GLU A 50 -20.84 -23.19 5.26
C GLU A 50 -20.42 -23.91 3.98
N PRO A 51 -21.21 -24.90 3.51
CA PRO A 51 -20.89 -25.63 2.29
C PRO A 51 -20.78 -24.63 1.14
N ASN A 52 -19.85 -24.88 0.21
CA ASN A 52 -19.62 -24.03 -0.95
C ASN A 52 -19.25 -22.56 -0.63
N SER A 53 -18.61 -22.33 0.52
CA SER A 53 -18.12 -21.00 0.90
C SER A 53 -16.62 -21.01 1.14
N ASN A 54 -15.97 -19.87 0.87
CA ASN A 54 -14.60 -19.60 1.26
C ASN A 54 -14.53 -18.14 1.75
N SER A 55 -14.16 -17.98 3.02
CA SER A 55 -14.11 -16.68 3.68
C SER A 55 -13.05 -15.74 3.09
N PHE A 56 -11.95 -16.28 2.56
CA PHE A 56 -10.92 -15.53 1.88
C PHE A 56 -11.38 -15.00 0.52
N VAL A 57 -12.16 -15.78 -0.24
CA VAL A 57 -12.77 -15.30 -1.50
C VAL A 57 -13.71 -14.12 -1.23
N ALA A 58 -14.53 -14.21 -0.18
CA ALA A 58 -15.36 -13.09 0.27
C ALA A 58 -14.51 -11.88 0.71
N HIS A 59 -13.38 -12.12 1.40
CA HIS A 59 -12.45 -11.06 1.76
C HIS A 59 -11.82 -10.37 0.54
N LEU A 60 -11.38 -11.11 -0.48
CA LEU A 60 -10.85 -10.55 -1.74
C LEU A 60 -11.85 -9.62 -2.40
N GLN A 61 -13.14 -9.97 -2.40
CA GLN A 61 -14.17 -9.06 -2.89
C GLN A 61 -14.18 -7.72 -2.14
N THR A 62 -13.88 -7.70 -0.84
CA THR A 62 -13.82 -6.45 -0.06
C THR A 62 -12.61 -5.57 -0.36
N LEU A 63 -11.58 -6.14 -1.00
CA LEU A 63 -10.38 -5.42 -1.45
C LEU A 63 -10.63 -4.68 -2.77
N TYR A 64 -11.65 -5.08 -3.53
CA TYR A 64 -11.99 -4.44 -4.79
C TYR A 64 -12.67 -3.09 -4.52
N SER A 65 -12.07 -2.01 -5.00
CA SER A 65 -12.54 -0.64 -4.71
C SER A 65 -13.93 -0.34 -5.25
N GLN A 66 -14.36 -1.04 -6.31
CA GLN A 66 -15.71 -0.93 -6.89
C GLN A 66 -16.62 -2.11 -6.51
N SER A 67 -16.31 -2.80 -5.40
CA SER A 67 -17.15 -3.88 -4.87
C SER A 67 -18.58 -3.42 -4.64
N ARG A 68 -19.54 -4.21 -5.11
CA ARG A 68 -20.98 -3.94 -4.97
C ARG A 68 -21.50 -4.12 -3.54
N ARG A 69 -20.77 -4.84 -2.69
CA ARG A 69 -21.17 -5.15 -1.31
C ARG A 69 -20.43 -4.34 -0.26
N SER A 70 -19.10 -4.30 -0.34
CA SER A 70 -18.29 -3.64 0.68
C SER A 70 -16.90 -3.35 0.16
N ASN A 71 -16.38 -2.16 0.44
CA ASN A 71 -14.99 -1.78 0.19
C ASN A 71 -14.18 -1.67 1.50
N ARG A 72 -14.66 -2.27 2.60
CA ARG A 72 -14.01 -2.16 3.92
C ARG A 72 -12.54 -2.58 3.90
N GLY A 73 -12.20 -3.64 3.16
CA GLY A 73 -10.83 -4.12 3.04
C GLY A 73 -9.87 -3.15 2.33
N THR A 74 -10.39 -2.17 1.56
CA THR A 74 -9.55 -1.12 0.96
C THR A 74 -8.91 -0.17 1.98
N ARG A 75 -9.41 -0.17 3.23
CA ARG A 75 -8.90 0.66 4.33
C ARG A 75 -7.77 -0.01 5.12
N GLY A 76 -7.32 -1.20 4.74
CA GLY A 76 -6.25 -1.91 5.44
C GLY A 76 -6.69 -2.61 6.73
N LEU A 77 -8.00 -2.64 7.01
CA LEU A 77 -8.62 -3.37 8.12
C LEU A 77 -8.75 -4.87 7.78
N ASP A 78 -7.65 -5.49 7.36
CA ASP A 78 -7.63 -6.93 7.10
C ASP A 78 -7.63 -7.67 8.44
N PRO A 79 -8.45 -8.73 8.61
CA PRO A 79 -8.26 -9.65 9.72
C PRO A 79 -6.81 -10.13 9.72
N HIS A 80 -6.14 -10.17 10.88
CA HIS A 80 -4.72 -10.55 10.97
C HIS A 80 -4.42 -11.91 10.29
N THR A 81 -5.38 -12.84 10.33
CA THR A 81 -5.30 -14.16 9.68
C THR A 81 -5.29 -14.10 8.15
N MET A 82 -5.85 -13.04 7.56
CA MET A 82 -6.00 -12.84 6.11
C MET A 82 -5.09 -11.74 5.55
N SER A 83 -4.13 -11.27 6.35
CA SER A 83 -3.24 -10.19 5.93
C SER A 83 -2.40 -10.57 4.70
N VAL A 84 -2.58 -9.77 3.65
CA VAL A 84 -1.82 -9.81 2.39
C VAL A 84 -0.65 -8.82 2.40
N TYR A 85 -0.24 -8.36 3.60
CA TYR A 85 0.90 -7.47 3.75
C TYR A 85 2.19 -8.13 3.25
N VAL A 86 2.96 -7.37 2.47
CA VAL A 86 4.25 -7.79 1.92
C VAL A 86 5.30 -6.80 2.40
N GLU A 87 6.30 -7.31 3.10
CA GLU A 87 7.43 -6.50 3.57
C GLU A 87 8.15 -5.84 2.39
N THR A 88 8.41 -4.55 2.49
CA THR A 88 9.13 -3.76 1.49
C THR A 88 10.60 -3.57 1.89
N ALA A 89 11.38 -2.90 1.05
CA ALA A 89 12.73 -2.48 1.43
C ALA A 89 12.70 -1.56 2.67
N LEU A 90 11.62 -0.81 2.90
CA LEU A 90 11.46 -0.03 4.12
C LEU A 90 11.42 -0.92 5.36
N ASP A 91 10.66 -2.00 5.33
CA ASP A 91 10.60 -2.96 6.43
C ASP A 91 11.96 -3.63 6.66
N ARG A 92 12.65 -4.03 5.58
CA ARG A 92 13.91 -4.77 5.67
C ARG A 92 15.12 -3.93 6.03
N GLU A 93 15.16 -2.66 5.64
CA GLU A 93 16.35 -1.80 5.80
C GLU A 93 16.16 -0.71 6.84
N LEU A 94 15.01 -0.05 6.85
CA LEU A 94 14.76 1.07 7.75
C LEU A 94 14.51 0.60 9.19
N VAL A 95 13.81 -0.52 9.39
CA VAL A 95 13.57 -1.06 10.75
C VAL A 95 14.89 -1.43 11.45
N PRO A 96 15.84 -2.15 10.81
CA PRO A 96 17.17 -2.35 11.41
C PRO A 96 17.98 -1.06 11.59
N ALA A 97 17.84 -0.07 10.70
CA ALA A 97 18.55 1.22 10.83
C ALA A 97 18.03 2.05 12.02
N LEU A 98 16.71 2.03 12.25
CA LEU A 98 16.06 2.65 13.40
C LEU A 98 16.61 2.10 14.73
N ARG A 99 16.88 0.79 14.81
CA ARG A 99 17.48 0.16 16.00
C ARG A 99 18.89 0.66 16.31
N GLN A 100 19.60 1.18 15.32
CA GLN A 100 20.95 1.71 15.49
C GLN A 100 20.95 3.18 15.90
N GLY A 101 19.77 3.78 16.12
CA GLY A 101 19.64 5.18 16.51
C GLY A 101 20.15 6.16 15.44
N ARG A 102 20.23 5.73 14.17
CA ARG A 102 20.82 6.55 13.10
C ARG A 102 19.94 7.73 12.70
N HIS A 103 18.62 7.61 12.88
CA HIS A 103 17.64 8.59 12.46
C HIS A 103 16.92 9.17 13.69
N ALA A 104 16.96 10.49 13.84
CA ALA A 104 16.13 11.22 14.79
C ALA A 104 14.70 11.40 14.26
N LEU A 105 14.55 11.53 12.93
CA LEU A 105 13.26 11.69 12.27
C LEU A 105 13.14 10.81 11.03
N VAL A 106 11.99 10.15 10.88
CA VAL A 106 11.58 9.49 9.65
C VAL A 106 10.24 10.08 9.21
N VAL A 107 10.24 10.69 8.03
CA VAL A 107 9.03 11.20 7.39
C VAL A 107 8.69 10.30 6.22
N VAL A 108 7.52 9.65 6.27
CA VAL A 108 7.00 8.81 5.21
C VAL A 108 5.90 9.58 4.48
N THR A 109 6.17 9.94 3.23
CA THR A 109 5.23 10.64 2.35
C THR A 109 4.71 9.73 1.24
N GLY A 110 3.60 10.13 0.63
CA GLY A 110 2.96 9.36 -0.42
C GLY A 110 1.47 9.70 -0.55
N ASN A 111 0.81 9.14 -1.55
CA ASN A 111 -0.61 9.27 -1.78
C ASN A 111 -1.43 8.42 -0.80
N ALA A 112 -2.75 8.64 -0.80
CA ALA A 112 -3.67 7.79 -0.06
C ALA A 112 -3.65 6.36 -0.65
N GLY A 113 -3.37 5.36 0.18
CA GLY A 113 -3.30 3.97 -0.25
C GLY A 113 -1.90 3.42 -0.55
N ASP A 114 -0.83 4.23 -0.44
CA ASP A 114 0.56 3.77 -0.61
C ASP A 114 1.10 2.93 0.55
N GLY A 115 0.36 2.84 1.65
CA GLY A 115 0.72 2.02 2.81
C GLY A 115 1.60 2.73 3.85
N LYS A 116 1.53 4.07 3.97
CA LYS A 116 2.26 4.85 4.98
C LYS A 116 1.93 4.37 6.40
N THR A 117 0.64 4.36 6.76
CA THR A 117 0.14 3.92 8.08
C THR A 117 0.49 2.46 8.34
N ALA A 118 0.28 1.58 7.34
CA ALA A 118 0.61 0.15 7.46
C ALA A 118 2.11 -0.09 7.72
N PHE A 119 3.00 0.76 7.20
CA PHE A 119 4.43 0.69 7.52
C PHE A 119 4.70 1.10 8.98
N LEU A 120 4.10 2.17 9.50
CA LEU A 120 4.26 2.56 10.91
C LEU A 120 3.73 1.49 11.87
N GLU A 121 2.56 0.91 11.57
CA GLU A 121 2.02 -0.23 12.31
C GLU A 121 2.94 -1.47 12.24
N SER A 122 3.62 -1.69 11.11
CA SER A 122 4.64 -2.74 10.96
C SER A 122 5.82 -2.52 11.89
N VAL A 123 6.34 -1.29 11.97
CA VAL A 123 7.41 -0.90 12.89
C VAL A 123 6.99 -1.16 14.34
N GLU A 124 5.78 -0.75 14.73
CA GLU A 124 5.27 -0.96 16.08
C GLU A 124 5.09 -2.44 16.42
N ARG A 125 4.59 -3.25 15.48
CA ARG A 125 4.47 -4.69 15.67
C ARG A 125 5.84 -5.34 15.87
N HIS A 126 6.82 -4.99 15.03
CA HIS A 126 8.18 -5.50 15.19
C HIS A 126 8.79 -5.07 16.52
N ALA A 127 8.52 -3.84 16.98
CA ALA A 127 8.94 -3.39 18.30
C ALA A 127 8.30 -4.21 19.43
N ARG A 128 7.00 -4.56 19.33
CA ARG A 128 6.33 -5.48 20.29
C ARG A 128 7.00 -6.84 20.32
N ASP A 129 7.28 -7.43 19.15
CA ASP A 129 7.92 -8.74 19.04
C ASP A 129 9.34 -8.75 19.65
N LEU A 130 10.00 -7.58 19.66
CA LEU A 130 11.31 -7.38 20.29
C LEU A 130 11.23 -6.99 21.77
N GLY A 131 10.03 -6.97 22.37
CA GLY A 131 9.83 -6.67 23.79
C GLY A 131 9.91 -5.18 24.13
N ALA A 132 9.54 -4.29 23.20
CA ALA A 132 9.40 -2.86 23.51
C ALA A 132 8.30 -2.61 24.56
N GLU A 133 8.52 -1.60 25.39
CA GLU A 133 7.57 -1.14 26.38
C GLU A 133 6.69 -0.05 25.77
N PHE A 134 5.40 -0.33 25.62
CA PHE A 134 4.43 0.59 25.03
C PHE A 134 3.78 1.44 26.11
N GLU A 135 3.70 2.75 25.86
CA GLU A 135 2.90 3.67 26.67
C GLU A 135 1.41 3.56 26.28
N SER A 136 0.54 4.33 26.95
CA SER A 136 -0.88 4.40 26.59
C SER A 136 -1.04 4.81 25.13
N ALA A 137 -1.85 4.05 24.38
CA ALA A 137 -2.12 4.34 22.97
C ALA A 137 -2.73 5.73 22.78
N ARG A 138 -2.20 6.51 21.83
CA ARG A 138 -2.82 7.76 21.39
C ARG A 138 -3.77 7.48 20.22
N PRO A 139 -4.74 8.37 19.96
CA PRO A 139 -5.65 8.22 18.83
C PRO A 139 -4.95 8.19 17.46
N ASN A 140 -3.80 8.85 17.32
CA ASN A 140 -3.08 9.01 16.05
C ASN A 140 -1.61 8.60 16.15
N GLY A 141 -1.33 7.51 16.86
CA GLY A 141 0.00 6.91 16.96
C GLY A 141 0.33 6.41 18.36
N THR A 142 1.59 6.09 18.58
CA THR A 142 2.02 5.38 19.78
C THR A 142 3.40 5.83 20.23
N ASP A 143 3.59 5.89 21.55
CA ASP A 143 4.92 6.04 22.14
C ASP A 143 5.36 4.69 22.72
N PHE A 144 6.61 4.34 22.47
CA PHE A 144 7.20 3.12 23.01
C PHE A 144 8.70 3.26 23.22
N THR A 145 9.25 2.47 24.12
CA THR A 145 10.69 2.39 24.36
C THR A 145 11.21 1.02 23.97
N LEU A 146 12.23 0.98 23.12
CA LEU A 146 12.91 -0.26 22.72
C LEU A 146 14.39 -0.14 23.04
N ALA A 147 14.90 -1.05 23.88
CA ALA A 147 16.30 -1.08 24.30
C ALA A 147 16.83 0.27 24.85
N GLY A 148 15.98 1.01 25.59
CA GLY A 148 16.31 2.31 26.18
C GLY A 148 16.26 3.50 25.22
N HIS A 149 15.86 3.30 23.96
CA HIS A 149 15.62 4.35 22.97
C HIS A 149 14.13 4.62 22.82
N ARG A 150 13.72 5.89 22.88
CA ARG A 150 12.31 6.28 22.78
C ARG A 150 11.89 6.43 21.33
N PHE A 151 10.69 5.95 21.01
CA PHE A 151 10.06 6.10 19.71
C PHE A 151 8.70 6.78 19.86
N ARG A 152 8.40 7.69 18.93
CA ARG A 152 7.12 8.38 18.84
C ARG A 152 6.59 8.28 17.40
N THR A 153 5.44 7.65 17.21
CA THR A 153 4.80 7.53 15.90
C THR A 153 3.62 8.50 15.75
N ASN A 154 3.39 8.98 14.54
CA ASN A 154 2.19 9.70 14.11
C ASN A 154 1.66 9.08 12.80
N HIS A 155 0.45 8.52 12.83
CA HIS A 155 -0.09 7.68 11.76
C HIS A 155 -0.74 8.45 10.61
N ASP A 156 -1.18 9.68 10.86
CA ASP A 156 -1.71 10.62 9.89
C ASP A 156 -1.42 12.07 10.31
N GLY A 157 -0.42 12.68 9.68
CA GLY A 157 -0.06 14.09 9.89
C GLY A 157 -1.08 15.10 9.37
N SER A 158 -2.27 14.66 8.98
CA SER A 158 -3.39 15.48 8.53
C SER A 158 -4.60 15.39 9.47
N GLN A 159 -4.54 14.53 10.50
CA GLN A 159 -5.66 14.24 11.39
C GLN A 159 -5.58 15.03 12.70
N ASP A 160 -6.73 15.55 13.15
CA ASP A 160 -6.88 16.16 14.48
C ASP A 160 -6.78 15.09 15.59
N GLU A 161 -6.23 15.46 16.76
CA GLU A 161 -6.14 14.58 17.93
C GLU A 161 -7.02 15.11 19.09
N GLY A 162 -8.22 14.56 19.23
CA GLY A 162 -9.17 14.99 20.27
C GLY A 162 -9.67 16.41 20.01
N GLU A 163 -9.32 17.35 20.89
CA GLU A 163 -9.62 18.79 20.74
C GLU A 163 -8.48 19.58 20.08
N THR A 164 -7.35 18.94 19.81
CA THR A 164 -6.15 19.57 19.25
C THR A 164 -6.19 19.57 17.72
N SER A 165 -5.96 20.73 17.10
CA SER A 165 -5.94 20.84 15.64
C SER A 165 -4.74 20.12 15.03
N GLY A 166 -4.87 19.62 13.81
CA GLY A 166 -3.79 18.92 13.12
C GLY A 166 -2.48 19.74 13.00
N ASP A 167 -2.55 21.07 12.93
CA ASP A 167 -1.34 21.90 12.92
C ASP A 167 -0.66 21.98 14.29
N ASP A 168 -1.43 22.03 15.38
CA ASP A 168 -0.88 21.97 16.73
C ASP A 168 -0.22 20.60 17.00
N VAL A 169 -0.83 19.51 16.50
CA VAL A 169 -0.24 18.16 16.55
C VAL A 169 1.10 18.12 15.83
N LEU A 170 1.17 18.67 14.62
CA LEU A 170 2.43 18.74 13.86
C LEU A 170 3.46 19.64 14.55
N GLU A 171 3.04 20.76 15.13
CA GLU A 171 3.95 21.65 15.84
C GLU A 171 4.56 20.98 17.08
N GLU A 172 3.77 20.25 17.87
CA GLU A 172 4.28 19.45 18.99
C GLU A 172 5.20 18.32 18.49
N PHE A 173 4.79 17.64 17.42
CA PHE A 173 5.55 16.53 16.85
C PHE A 173 6.90 16.98 16.27
N PHE A 174 6.98 18.15 15.65
CA PHE A 174 8.23 18.67 15.09
C PHE A 174 9.00 19.57 16.05
N ALA A 175 8.46 19.93 17.22
CA ALA A 175 9.09 20.85 18.16
C ALA A 175 10.59 20.61 18.44
N PRO A 176 11.09 19.36 18.62
CA PRO A 176 12.51 19.10 18.85
C PRO A 176 13.43 19.43 17.67
N PHE A 177 12.88 19.60 16.47
CA PHE A 177 13.60 19.88 15.23
C PHE A 177 13.59 21.38 14.86
N ALA A 178 13.26 22.25 15.82
CA ALA A 178 13.30 23.69 15.63
C ALA A 178 14.74 24.22 15.55
N GLY A 179 14.96 25.23 14.71
CA GLY A 179 16.24 25.92 14.56
C GLY A 179 16.88 25.83 13.17
N THR A 180 18.05 26.45 13.03
CA THR A 180 18.75 26.70 11.76
C THR A 180 19.66 25.57 11.31
N ASP A 181 19.99 24.65 12.22
CA ASP A 181 20.86 23.51 11.99
C ASP A 181 20.61 22.39 13.01
N GLU A 182 21.19 21.21 12.77
CA GLU A 182 21.02 20.03 13.62
C GLU A 182 21.55 20.21 15.05
N SER A 183 22.48 21.13 15.31
CA SER A 183 23.05 21.31 16.66
C SER A 183 22.06 21.92 17.64
N SER A 184 21.02 22.58 17.12
CA SER A 184 19.92 23.15 17.91
C SER A 184 18.84 22.13 18.28
N TRP A 185 18.88 20.92 17.71
CA TRP A 185 17.84 19.91 17.88
C TRP A 185 17.94 19.16 19.20
N GLN A 186 16.78 18.96 19.85
CA GLN A 186 16.66 18.28 21.14
C GLN A 186 16.20 16.82 20.96
N VAL A 187 17.00 16.01 20.26
CA VAL A 187 16.59 14.68 19.75
C VAL A 187 17.39 13.50 20.30
N GLN A 188 18.14 13.70 21.39
CA GLN A 188 18.99 12.64 21.95
C GLN A 188 18.15 11.49 22.51
N GLY A 189 18.41 10.27 22.03
CA GLY A 189 17.74 9.05 22.50
C GLY A 189 16.27 8.94 22.07
N GLU A 190 15.83 9.73 21.09
CA GLU A 190 14.47 9.72 20.56
C GLU A 190 14.48 9.60 19.03
N THR A 191 13.59 8.75 18.49
CA THR A 191 13.27 8.73 17.06
C THR A 191 11.79 8.97 16.85
N ARG A 192 11.46 9.96 16.00
CA ARG A 192 10.09 10.25 15.60
C ARG A 192 9.79 9.70 14.21
N LEU A 193 8.64 9.06 14.02
CA LEU A 193 8.18 8.55 12.74
C LEU A 193 6.81 9.14 12.42
N ILE A 194 6.64 9.69 11.22
CA ILE A 194 5.36 10.26 10.79
C ILE A 194 4.97 9.81 9.40
N ALA A 195 3.71 9.43 9.24
CA ALA A 195 3.05 9.25 7.96
C ALA A 195 2.26 10.52 7.63
N ILE A 196 2.63 11.21 6.53
CA ILE A 196 2.01 12.50 6.18
C ILE A 196 1.91 12.64 4.66
N ASN A 197 0.87 13.31 4.15
CA ASN A 197 0.81 13.61 2.73
C ASN A 197 1.87 14.66 2.36
N GLU A 198 2.51 14.52 1.19
CA GLU A 198 3.59 15.40 0.75
C GLU A 198 3.18 16.88 0.78
N GLY A 199 2.02 17.20 0.20
CA GLY A 199 1.50 18.57 0.20
C GLY A 199 1.27 19.15 1.61
N ARG A 200 0.78 18.33 2.56
CA ARG A 200 0.55 18.76 3.95
C ARG A 200 1.86 19.04 4.68
N LEU A 201 2.90 18.22 4.45
CA LEU A 201 4.23 18.45 5.01
C LEU A 201 4.83 19.77 4.50
N ILE A 202 4.79 19.99 3.18
CA ILE A 202 5.32 21.21 2.57
C ILE A 202 4.55 22.44 3.06
N ASP A 203 3.23 22.37 3.15
CA ASP A 203 2.36 23.43 3.63
C ASP A 203 2.71 23.84 5.08
N PHE A 204 2.79 22.86 5.99
CA PHE A 204 3.18 23.08 7.37
C PHE A 204 4.57 23.72 7.49
N LEU A 205 5.58 23.14 6.84
CA LEU A 205 6.96 23.64 6.93
C LEU A 205 7.12 25.03 6.30
N SER A 206 6.28 25.39 5.34
CA SER A 206 6.26 26.73 4.73
C SER A 206 5.67 27.77 5.68
N HIS A 207 4.56 27.46 6.34
CA HIS A 207 3.91 28.35 7.31
C HIS A 207 4.76 28.54 8.59
N HIS A 208 5.46 27.49 9.02
CA HIS A 208 6.33 27.50 10.21
C HIS A 208 7.82 27.62 9.88
N HIS A 209 8.17 28.16 8.71
CA HIS A 209 9.57 28.24 8.24
C HIS A 209 10.48 29.03 9.21
N SER A 210 9.96 30.04 9.91
CA SER A 210 10.72 30.80 10.92
C SER A 210 11.22 29.91 12.06
N ARG A 211 10.47 28.84 12.40
CA ARG A 211 10.77 27.91 13.47
C ARG A 211 11.54 26.68 12.98
N PHE A 212 11.21 26.17 11.79
CA PHE A 212 11.78 24.93 11.24
C PHE A 212 12.58 25.11 9.93
N PRO A 213 13.46 26.13 9.78
CA PRO A 213 14.11 26.42 8.50
C PRO A 213 15.04 25.29 8.03
N HIS A 214 15.75 24.60 8.94
CA HIS A 214 16.61 23.48 8.58
C HIS A 214 15.82 22.25 8.13
N LEU A 215 14.78 21.91 8.89
CA LEU A 215 13.91 20.78 8.57
C LEU A 215 13.19 20.99 7.23
N ALA A 216 12.73 22.21 6.94
CA ALA A 216 12.16 22.58 5.64
C ALA A 216 13.15 22.31 4.48
N LYS A 217 14.43 22.67 4.66
CA LYS A 217 15.47 22.37 3.66
C LYS A 217 15.67 20.87 3.46
N LEU A 218 15.78 20.10 4.54
CA LEU A 218 15.98 18.65 4.47
C LEU A 218 14.77 17.92 3.86
N ALA A 219 13.55 18.34 4.22
CA ALA A 219 12.33 17.81 3.63
C ALA A 219 12.30 17.99 2.11
N ASN A 220 12.58 19.21 1.63
CA ASN A 220 12.62 19.51 0.19
C ASN A 220 13.72 18.71 -0.53
N LEU A 221 14.92 18.62 0.04
CA LEU A 221 16.01 17.83 -0.55
C LEU A 221 15.66 16.34 -0.63
N GLY A 222 15.13 15.77 0.45
CA GLY A 222 14.75 14.38 0.54
C GLY A 222 13.58 14.00 -0.38
N LEU A 223 12.55 14.86 -0.48
CA LEU A 223 11.43 14.65 -1.42
C LEU A 223 11.89 14.67 -2.88
N ALA A 224 12.91 15.47 -3.20
CA ALA A 224 13.54 15.49 -4.52
C ALA A 224 14.53 14.33 -4.76
N GLY A 225 14.68 13.40 -3.82
CA GLY A 225 15.55 12.23 -3.93
C GLY A 225 17.04 12.52 -3.72
N ASN A 226 17.38 13.70 -3.17
CA ASN A 226 18.77 14.04 -2.87
C ASN A 226 19.21 13.38 -1.56
N ALA A 227 20.52 13.10 -1.47
CA ALA A 227 21.11 12.66 -0.21
C ALA A 227 20.94 13.76 0.87
N ILE A 228 20.29 13.37 1.96
CA ILE A 228 20.22 14.14 3.20
C ILE A 228 21.06 13.41 4.25
N GLY A 229 21.53 14.13 5.27
CA GLY A 229 22.32 13.53 6.35
C GLY A 229 21.58 12.36 7.03
N GLN A 230 22.26 11.63 7.91
CA GLN A 230 21.64 10.45 8.54
C GLN A 230 20.55 10.81 9.57
N SER A 231 20.57 12.04 10.11
CA SER A 231 19.64 12.49 11.15
C SER A 231 18.16 12.42 10.74
N VAL A 232 17.84 12.69 9.47
CA VAL A 232 16.48 12.70 8.93
C VAL A 232 16.40 11.77 7.73
N ALA A 233 15.41 10.88 7.71
CA ALA A 233 15.04 10.12 6.52
C ALA A 233 13.71 10.62 5.97
N VAL A 234 13.67 10.95 4.68
CA VAL A 234 12.44 11.30 3.96
C VAL A 234 12.17 10.23 2.92
N VAL A 235 11.08 9.50 3.11
CA VAL A 235 10.70 8.36 2.28
C VAL A 235 9.51 8.77 1.43
N ASN A 236 9.72 8.96 0.12
CA ASN A 236 8.64 9.26 -0.81
C ASN A 236 8.08 7.99 -1.46
N LEU A 237 6.92 7.53 -1.00
CA LEU A 237 6.25 6.35 -1.56
C LEU A 237 5.67 6.59 -2.96
N ASN A 238 5.53 7.83 -3.40
CA ASN A 238 5.10 8.13 -4.78
C ASN A 238 6.14 7.68 -5.82
N ALA A 239 7.40 7.53 -5.43
CA ALA A 239 8.46 7.03 -6.31
C ALA A 239 8.53 5.50 -6.36
N ARG A 240 7.64 4.79 -5.65
CA ARG A 240 7.64 3.33 -5.57
C ARG A 240 7.17 2.72 -6.89
N ASP A 241 7.99 1.83 -7.44
CA ASP A 241 7.61 0.95 -8.54
C ASP A 241 7.22 -0.43 -7.99
N VAL A 242 5.94 -0.81 -8.16
CA VAL A 242 5.42 -2.11 -7.71
C VAL A 242 5.89 -3.30 -8.55
N THR A 243 6.44 -3.03 -9.73
CA THR A 243 6.96 -4.02 -10.68
C THR A 243 8.49 -4.11 -10.69
N ALA A 244 9.18 -3.19 -9.99
CA ALA A 244 10.62 -3.21 -9.88
C ALA A 244 11.11 -4.55 -9.31
N ARG A 245 12.18 -5.05 -9.91
CA ARG A 245 12.83 -6.31 -9.53
C ARG A 245 14.19 -5.97 -8.93
N PRO A 246 14.52 -6.47 -7.73
CA PRO A 246 15.87 -6.34 -7.20
C PRO A 246 16.84 -7.10 -8.12
N LEU A 247 18.07 -6.59 -8.22
CA LEU A 247 19.13 -7.29 -8.94
C LEU A 247 19.72 -8.37 -8.05
N ASP A 248 20.10 -9.51 -8.63
CA ASP A 248 20.90 -10.52 -7.94
C ASP A 248 22.40 -10.12 -7.87
N ALA A 249 23.23 -11.04 -7.38
CA ALA A 249 24.67 -10.82 -7.26
C ALA A 249 25.37 -10.61 -8.61
N ASP A 250 24.79 -11.09 -9.71
CA ASP A 250 25.31 -10.96 -11.06
C ASP A 250 24.75 -9.72 -11.78
N GLY A 251 23.88 -8.95 -11.11
CA GLY A 251 23.25 -7.75 -11.65
C GLY A 251 22.01 -8.04 -12.49
N GLU A 252 21.48 -9.26 -12.44
CA GLU A 252 20.30 -9.66 -13.21
C GLU A 252 19.01 -9.44 -12.41
N PRO A 253 17.94 -8.92 -13.04
CA PRO A 253 16.67 -8.72 -12.35
C PRO A 253 16.01 -10.04 -11.89
N GLN A 254 15.73 -10.14 -10.61
CA GLN A 254 15.11 -11.32 -10.00
C GLN A 254 13.59 -11.35 -10.23
N ASP A 255 13.14 -12.31 -11.03
CA ASP A 255 11.70 -12.61 -11.17
C ASP A 255 11.14 -13.18 -9.85
N GLY A 256 9.89 -12.85 -9.54
CA GLY A 256 9.21 -13.30 -8.33
C GLY A 256 9.41 -12.38 -7.14
N GLU A 257 10.37 -11.46 -7.20
CA GLU A 257 10.73 -10.58 -6.09
C GLU A 257 10.10 -9.18 -6.17
N SER A 258 9.39 -8.86 -7.27
CA SER A 258 8.64 -7.60 -7.34
C SER A 258 7.50 -7.57 -6.32
N LEU A 259 7.10 -6.37 -5.90
CA LEU A 259 6.01 -6.21 -4.92
C LEU A 259 4.69 -6.80 -5.43
N LEU A 260 4.42 -6.66 -6.74
CA LEU A 260 3.30 -7.29 -7.42
C LEU A 260 3.35 -8.82 -7.30
N GLU A 261 4.49 -9.44 -7.63
CA GLU A 261 4.62 -10.89 -7.63
C GLU A 261 4.52 -11.46 -6.21
N ARG A 262 5.20 -10.84 -5.24
CA ARG A 262 5.15 -11.23 -3.82
C ARG A 262 3.74 -11.07 -3.23
N MET A 263 3.00 -10.03 -3.63
CA MET A 263 1.62 -9.83 -3.19
C MET A 263 0.68 -10.87 -3.80
N LEU A 264 0.87 -11.19 -5.08
CA LEU A 264 0.10 -12.24 -5.74
C LEU A 264 0.38 -13.61 -5.11
N ASP A 265 1.63 -13.93 -4.80
CA ASP A 265 2.00 -15.17 -4.10
C ASP A 265 1.37 -15.24 -2.70
N ARG A 266 1.29 -14.11 -1.99
CA ARG A 266 0.59 -14.03 -0.71
C ARG A 266 -0.91 -14.27 -0.86
N MET A 267 -1.55 -13.66 -1.85
CA MET A 267 -2.99 -13.82 -2.13
C MET A 267 -3.35 -15.22 -2.64
N THR A 268 -2.39 -15.91 -3.27
CA THR A 268 -2.58 -17.25 -3.83
C THR A 268 -1.93 -18.32 -2.97
N ASN A 269 -1.60 -18.04 -1.71
CA ASN A 269 -1.08 -19.08 -0.82
C ASN A 269 -2.13 -20.19 -0.59
N ASP A 270 -1.71 -21.45 -0.69
CA ASP A 270 -2.60 -22.63 -0.65
C ASP A 270 -3.57 -22.61 0.55
N ARG A 271 -3.10 -22.19 1.73
CA ARG A 271 -3.89 -22.12 2.97
C ARG A 271 -5.19 -21.34 2.84
N PHE A 272 -5.25 -20.40 1.91
CA PHE A 272 -6.42 -19.54 1.70
C PHE A 272 -7.45 -20.14 0.75
N TRP A 273 -7.10 -21.23 0.06
CA TRP A 273 -7.90 -21.86 -0.99
C TRP A 273 -8.29 -23.30 -0.64
N GLU A 274 -7.88 -23.82 0.52
CA GLU A 274 -8.21 -25.18 1.02
C GLU A 274 -9.72 -25.41 1.09
N ASP A 275 -10.50 -24.44 1.58
CA ASP A 275 -11.98 -24.54 1.64
C ASP A 275 -12.61 -24.80 0.26
N CYS A 276 -11.96 -24.35 -0.83
CA CYS A 276 -12.45 -24.57 -2.19
C CYS A 276 -12.32 -26.02 -2.66
N GLU A 277 -11.61 -26.90 -1.97
CA GLU A 277 -11.46 -28.31 -2.35
C GLU A 277 -12.76 -29.10 -2.18
N SER A 278 -13.55 -28.76 -1.16
CA SER A 278 -14.85 -29.39 -0.88
C SER A 278 -16.04 -28.77 -1.65
N CYS A 279 -15.79 -27.73 -2.44
CA CYS A 279 -16.82 -27.03 -3.21
C CYS A 279 -17.33 -27.89 -4.37
N ASP A 280 -18.64 -27.86 -4.66
CA ASP A 280 -19.21 -28.57 -5.81
C ASP A 280 -18.70 -28.05 -7.17
N LEU A 281 -18.26 -26.78 -7.24
CA LEU A 281 -17.62 -26.16 -8.40
C LEU A 281 -16.10 -26.36 -8.42
N ALA A 282 -15.49 -27.10 -7.48
CA ALA A 282 -14.04 -27.19 -7.34
C ALA A 282 -13.32 -27.52 -8.66
N ALA A 283 -13.88 -28.39 -9.50
CA ALA A 283 -13.27 -28.81 -10.76
C ALA A 283 -13.36 -27.76 -11.89
N VAL A 284 -14.27 -26.80 -11.80
CA VAL A 284 -14.61 -25.88 -12.90
C VAL A 284 -14.55 -24.40 -12.52
N CYS A 285 -14.45 -24.07 -11.23
CA CYS A 285 -14.47 -22.70 -10.71
C CYS A 285 -13.28 -21.88 -11.26
N TYR A 286 -13.59 -20.80 -11.99
CA TYR A 286 -12.58 -19.91 -12.55
C TYR A 286 -11.70 -19.29 -11.47
N ALA A 287 -12.26 -18.91 -10.31
CA ALA A 287 -11.48 -18.24 -9.26
C ALA A 287 -10.43 -19.17 -8.66
N ARG A 288 -10.80 -20.43 -8.41
CA ARG A 288 -9.86 -21.47 -7.96
C ARG A 288 -8.80 -21.74 -9.03
N HIS A 289 -9.21 -21.85 -10.30
CA HIS A 289 -8.27 -22.04 -11.41
C HIS A 289 -7.27 -20.87 -11.54
N ASN A 290 -7.73 -19.63 -11.40
CA ASN A 290 -6.89 -18.44 -11.45
C ASN A 290 -5.81 -18.53 -10.37
N ALA A 291 -6.19 -18.81 -9.11
CA ALA A 291 -5.25 -18.99 -8.00
C ALA A 291 -4.26 -20.14 -8.24
N GLN A 292 -4.77 -21.31 -8.64
CA GLN A 292 -3.95 -22.49 -8.93
C GLN A 292 -2.95 -22.27 -10.05
N THR A 293 -3.29 -21.44 -11.04
CA THR A 293 -2.34 -21.13 -12.11
C THR A 293 -1.14 -20.35 -11.59
N PHE A 294 -1.34 -19.39 -10.68
CA PHE A 294 -0.24 -18.64 -10.07
C PHE A 294 0.57 -19.48 -9.08
N GLN A 295 -0.07 -20.42 -8.38
CA GLN A 295 0.58 -21.41 -7.51
C GLN A 295 1.44 -22.42 -8.30
N HIS A 296 1.05 -22.72 -9.55
CA HIS A 296 1.64 -23.83 -10.30
C HIS A 296 3.15 -23.62 -10.54
N PRO A 297 4.03 -24.59 -10.23
CA PRO A 297 5.49 -24.41 -10.27
C PRO A 297 6.04 -24.08 -11.67
N ALA A 298 5.48 -24.68 -12.73
CA ALA A 298 5.87 -24.40 -14.12
C ALA A 298 5.13 -23.21 -14.76
N ALA A 299 3.79 -23.15 -14.66
CA ALA A 299 2.99 -22.12 -15.32
C ALA A 299 2.97 -20.77 -14.55
N GLY A 300 3.02 -20.82 -13.22
CA GLY A 300 2.94 -19.66 -12.34
C GLY A 300 4.01 -18.59 -12.64
N PRO A 301 5.30 -18.94 -12.75
CA PRO A 301 6.33 -17.96 -13.12
C PRO A 301 6.05 -17.24 -14.45
N GLN A 302 5.52 -17.95 -15.46
CA GLN A 302 5.17 -17.33 -16.75
C GLN A 302 3.94 -16.42 -16.64
N ALA A 303 2.91 -16.87 -15.92
CA ALA A 303 1.70 -16.07 -15.67
C ALA A 303 2.02 -14.78 -14.91
N LYS A 304 2.83 -14.89 -13.85
CA LYS A 304 3.35 -13.76 -13.06
C LYS A 304 4.12 -12.76 -13.90
N ARG A 305 5.08 -13.23 -14.72
CA ARG A 305 5.81 -12.37 -15.67
C ARG A 305 4.89 -11.62 -16.62
N ARG A 306 3.91 -12.30 -17.23
CA ARG A 306 2.97 -11.68 -18.17
C ARG A 306 2.12 -10.62 -17.48
N LEU A 307 1.62 -10.93 -16.28
CA LEU A 307 0.85 -9.97 -15.48
C LEU A 307 1.71 -8.76 -15.11
N ARG A 308 2.89 -8.97 -14.56
CA ARG A 308 3.86 -7.90 -14.24
C ARG A 308 4.12 -7.00 -15.45
N ARG A 309 4.29 -7.58 -16.64
CA ARG A 309 4.53 -6.81 -17.87
C ARG A 309 3.38 -5.86 -18.22
N VAL A 310 2.13 -6.23 -17.95
CA VAL A 310 0.96 -5.34 -18.14
C VAL A 310 1.03 -4.13 -17.21
N TYR A 311 1.43 -4.34 -15.95
CA TYR A 311 1.59 -3.25 -14.97
C TYR A 311 2.79 -2.37 -15.30
N GLU A 312 3.94 -2.94 -15.70
CA GLU A 312 5.11 -2.19 -16.16
C GLU A 312 4.75 -1.24 -17.31
N LEU A 313 4.03 -1.74 -18.32
CA LEU A 313 3.58 -0.93 -19.46
C LEU A 313 2.61 0.18 -19.06
N THR A 314 1.85 -0.02 -17.98
CA THR A 314 0.91 0.97 -17.46
C THR A 314 1.66 2.10 -16.73
N GLN A 315 2.64 1.74 -15.89
CA GLN A 315 3.50 2.69 -15.18
C GLN A 315 4.39 3.49 -16.14
N LEU A 316 5.07 2.84 -17.08
CA LEU A 316 5.98 3.50 -18.04
C LEU A 316 5.27 4.50 -18.97
N ARG A 317 3.97 4.32 -19.20
CA ARG A 317 3.17 5.30 -19.97
C ARG A 317 2.82 6.55 -19.16
N GLY A 318 3.23 6.65 -17.90
CA GLY A 318 2.96 7.78 -17.01
C GLY A 318 1.46 7.97 -16.73
N LYS A 319 0.63 6.95 -17.01
CA LYS A 319 -0.83 7.07 -16.97
C LYS A 319 -1.41 6.95 -15.57
N LEU A 320 -0.71 6.25 -14.67
CA LEU A 320 -1.22 5.94 -13.33
C LEU A 320 -0.05 5.70 -12.37
N HIS A 321 -0.06 6.38 -11.23
CA HIS A 321 0.68 5.95 -10.04
C HIS A 321 -0.09 4.80 -9.39
N ILE A 322 0.50 3.60 -9.33
CA ILE A 322 -0.18 2.42 -8.78
C ILE A 322 0.11 2.36 -7.29
N THR A 323 -0.86 2.75 -6.47
CA THR A 323 -0.73 2.61 -5.01
C THR A 323 -0.82 1.13 -4.61
N LEU A 324 -0.41 0.80 -3.38
CA LEU A 324 -0.60 -0.55 -2.84
C LEU A 324 -2.08 -0.94 -2.77
N ARG A 325 -2.97 0.01 -2.48
CA ARG A 325 -4.42 -0.21 -2.51
C ARG A 325 -4.90 -0.57 -3.92
N ASP A 326 -4.45 0.16 -4.94
CA ASP A 326 -4.83 -0.10 -6.33
C ASP A 326 -4.33 -1.46 -6.79
N LEU A 327 -3.08 -1.80 -6.47
CA LEU A 327 -2.50 -3.09 -6.75
C LEU A 327 -3.31 -4.22 -6.10
N ARG A 328 -3.59 -4.12 -4.80
CA ARG A 328 -4.41 -5.10 -4.07
C ARG A 328 -5.78 -5.29 -4.70
N SER A 329 -6.45 -4.18 -5.00
CA SER A 329 -7.77 -4.17 -5.64
C SER A 329 -7.74 -4.87 -7.00
N ALA A 330 -6.74 -4.56 -7.83
CA ALA A 330 -6.62 -5.11 -9.17
C ALA A 330 -6.23 -6.60 -9.17
N LEU A 331 -5.36 -7.04 -8.26
CA LEU A 331 -5.03 -8.46 -8.08
C LEU A 331 -6.22 -9.25 -7.54
N ALA A 332 -6.97 -8.71 -6.58
CA ALA A 332 -8.19 -9.35 -6.07
C ALA A 332 -9.23 -9.53 -7.20
N TYR A 333 -9.42 -8.50 -8.03
CA TYR A 333 -10.28 -8.59 -9.21
C TYR A 333 -9.76 -9.60 -10.24
N THR A 334 -8.44 -9.68 -10.44
CA THR A 334 -7.81 -10.67 -11.33
C THR A 334 -8.13 -12.11 -10.88
N LEU A 335 -8.21 -12.34 -9.57
CA LEU A 335 -8.48 -13.66 -9.00
C LEU A 335 -9.97 -14.01 -9.02
N THR A 336 -10.85 -13.10 -8.62
CA THR A 336 -12.27 -13.42 -8.34
C THR A 336 -13.27 -12.65 -9.20
N SER A 337 -12.82 -11.80 -10.11
CA SER A 337 -13.65 -10.89 -10.90
C SER A 337 -14.62 -10.05 -10.06
N GLY A 338 -14.23 -9.75 -8.82
CA GLY A 338 -15.04 -8.98 -7.87
C GLY A 338 -16.24 -9.74 -7.30
N ARG A 339 -16.28 -11.07 -7.41
CA ARG A 339 -17.36 -11.93 -6.92
C ARG A 339 -16.95 -12.71 -5.67
N ASP A 340 -17.92 -12.99 -4.79
CA ASP A 340 -17.78 -14.01 -3.76
C ASP A 340 -18.24 -15.40 -4.23
N CYS A 341 -18.15 -16.42 -3.37
CA CYS A 341 -18.57 -17.77 -3.71
C CYS A 341 -20.05 -17.84 -4.12
N ALA A 342 -20.96 -17.14 -3.42
CA ALA A 342 -22.38 -17.17 -3.76
C ALA A 342 -22.65 -16.59 -5.16
N GLU A 343 -22.00 -15.49 -5.52
CA GLU A 343 -22.10 -14.87 -6.84
C GLU A 343 -21.45 -15.72 -7.94
N ILE A 344 -20.35 -16.42 -7.62
CA ILE A 344 -19.74 -17.40 -8.53
C ILE A 344 -20.74 -18.54 -8.80
N HIS A 345 -21.36 -19.13 -7.77
CA HIS A 345 -22.34 -20.19 -7.97
C HIS A 345 -23.54 -19.74 -8.79
N GLN A 346 -24.04 -18.51 -8.56
CA GLN A 346 -25.12 -17.94 -9.36
C GLN A 346 -24.72 -17.80 -10.83
N LEU A 347 -23.49 -17.39 -11.12
CA LEU A 347 -22.97 -17.29 -12.49
C LEU A 347 -22.96 -18.64 -13.22
N TYR A 348 -22.50 -19.71 -12.54
CA TYR A 348 -22.52 -21.06 -13.12
C TYR A 348 -23.96 -21.60 -13.28
N ALA A 349 -24.83 -21.34 -12.30
CA ALA A 349 -26.23 -21.75 -12.35
C ALA A 349 -27.02 -21.05 -13.47
N ALA A 350 -26.67 -19.79 -13.81
CA ALA A 350 -27.26 -19.05 -14.92
C ALA A 350 -26.86 -19.60 -16.30
N GLY A 351 -25.81 -20.42 -16.39
CA GLY A 351 -25.34 -21.01 -17.64
C GLY A 351 -24.67 -20.00 -18.60
N GLU A 352 -24.23 -18.85 -18.09
CA GLU A 352 -23.65 -17.75 -18.89
C GLU A 352 -22.17 -18.02 -19.21
N ALA A 353 -21.91 -18.99 -20.08
CA ALA A 353 -20.56 -19.46 -20.39
C ALA A 353 -19.57 -18.35 -20.77
N GLN A 354 -20.02 -17.34 -21.53
CA GLN A 354 -19.16 -16.22 -21.91
C GLN A 354 -18.67 -15.42 -20.69
N GLN A 355 -19.56 -15.14 -19.74
CA GLN A 355 -19.18 -14.39 -18.54
C GLN A 355 -18.26 -15.21 -17.62
N VAL A 356 -18.39 -16.54 -17.61
CA VAL A 356 -17.43 -17.42 -16.95
C VAL A 356 -16.06 -17.33 -17.62
N LEU A 357 -16.00 -17.38 -18.95
CA LEU A 357 -14.75 -17.24 -19.72
C LEU A 357 -14.08 -15.86 -19.51
N ASP A 358 -14.87 -14.79 -19.45
CA ASP A 358 -14.39 -13.43 -19.20
C ASP A 358 -13.81 -13.26 -17.78
N SER A 359 -14.10 -14.20 -16.86
CA SER A 359 -13.66 -14.15 -15.47
C SER A 359 -12.28 -14.80 -15.22
N PHE A 360 -11.66 -15.40 -16.24
CA PHE A 360 -10.29 -15.91 -16.14
C PHE A 360 -9.25 -14.78 -16.25
N TYR A 361 -8.15 -14.89 -15.47
CA TYR A 361 -7.08 -13.88 -15.35
C TYR A 361 -6.36 -13.53 -16.68
N PHE A 362 -6.41 -14.42 -17.68
CA PHE A 362 -6.14 -14.13 -19.07
C PHE A 362 -7.26 -14.71 -19.94
N SER A 363 -8.28 -13.91 -20.25
CA SER A 363 -9.06 -14.11 -21.47
C SER A 363 -8.20 -13.69 -22.67
N ALA A 364 -7.18 -14.50 -22.97
CA ALA A 364 -6.42 -14.47 -24.22
C ALA A 364 -7.00 -15.47 -25.24
N HIS A 365 -8.27 -15.84 -25.08
CA HIS A 365 -9.05 -16.44 -26.16
C HIS A 365 -9.70 -15.32 -26.97
N LEU A 366 -8.91 -14.75 -27.89
CA LEU A 366 -9.44 -14.30 -29.18
C LEU A 366 -9.35 -15.46 -30.17
#